data_AF-A0AAP2Z3E5-F1
#
_entry.id   AF-A0AAP2Z3E5-F1
#
_cell.length_a   1.000
_cell.length_b   1.000
_cell.length_c   1.000
_cell.angle_alpha   90.00
_cell.angle_beta   90.00
_cell.angle_gamma   90.00
#
_symmetry.space_group_name_H-M   'P 1'
#
loop_
_entity.id
_entity.type
_entity.pdbx_description
1 polymer ?
#
loop_
_entity_poly.entity_id
_entity_poly.type
_entity_poly.pdbx_seq_one_letter_code
_entity_poly.pdbx_strand_id
1 'polypeptide(L)'
;MTDISWQIETDTSGTITVPGAVGDSYPSLSVGDDVTITFLAGALTSEDVDTLREFVRYTNDSTSNTGLDIRGTPWYHESIHPQSDFTSQLVRLEPGGSLSEIDSWWCLITGGVFSTNSVGNNPQIGLELFVIAEYSDYSERKFVESEFEAGL
;
A
#
# COMPACT_ATOMS: atom_id res chain seq x y z
N MET A 1 -3.40 -23.84 8.89
CA MET A 1 -3.25 -22.44 9.32
C MET A 1 -3.86 -21.62 8.20
N THR A 2 -4.83 -20.76 8.51
CA THR A 2 -5.50 -19.91 7.51
C THR A 2 -4.55 -18.79 7.13
N ASP A 3 -4.19 -18.70 5.84
CA ASP A 3 -3.26 -17.69 5.32
C ASP A 3 -4.01 -16.38 5.09
N ILE A 4 -3.91 -15.49 6.07
CA ILE A 4 -4.48 -14.14 6.06
C ILE A 4 -3.44 -13.08 5.70
N SER A 5 -2.28 -13.49 5.17
CA SER A 5 -1.22 -12.56 4.79
C SER A 5 -1.66 -11.64 3.65
N TRP A 6 -0.91 -10.57 3.48
CA TRP A 6 -0.96 -9.69 2.32
C TRP A 6 0.42 -9.66 1.70
N GLN A 7 0.49 -9.48 0.39
CA GLN A 7 1.71 -9.25 -0.34
C GLN A 7 1.67 -7.85 -0.91
N ILE A 8 2.70 -7.06 -0.62
CA ILE A 8 2.89 -5.72 -1.16
C ILE A 8 4.03 -5.81 -2.17
N GLU A 9 3.72 -5.77 -3.46
CA GLU A 9 4.72 -5.72 -4.52
C GLU A 9 5.13 -4.27 -4.79
N THR A 10 6.39 -3.99 -4.52
CA THR A 10 7.03 -2.69 -4.72
C THR A 10 7.86 -2.70 -5.99
N ASP A 11 8.16 -1.53 -6.55
CA ASP A 11 9.01 -1.43 -7.75
C ASP A 11 10.48 -1.77 -7.48
N THR A 12 10.99 -1.41 -6.30
CA THR A 12 12.43 -1.47 -5.99
C THR A 12 12.82 -2.61 -5.07
N SER A 13 11.98 -2.94 -4.09
CA SER A 13 12.30 -3.92 -3.04
C SER A 13 11.65 -5.29 -3.28
N GLY A 14 10.91 -5.46 -4.37
CA GLY A 14 10.18 -6.70 -4.66
C GLY A 14 8.94 -6.86 -3.76
N THR A 15 8.63 -8.11 -3.41
CA THR A 15 7.39 -8.47 -2.70
C THR A 15 7.61 -8.59 -1.19
N ILE A 16 6.91 -7.77 -0.43
CA ILE A 16 6.89 -7.81 1.04
C ILE A 16 5.69 -8.64 1.49
N THR A 17 5.92 -9.72 2.24
CA THR A 17 4.84 -10.53 2.80
C THR A 17 4.50 -10.07 4.21
N VAL A 18 3.35 -9.42 4.36
CA VAL A 18 2.85 -8.89 5.63
C VAL A 18 1.85 -9.87 6.27
N PRO A 19 2.15 -10.40 7.48
CA PRO A 19 1.31 -11.40 8.13
C PRO A 19 0.07 -10.75 8.75
N GLY A 20 -1.03 -10.71 8.00
CA GLY A 20 -2.35 -10.30 8.48
C GLY A 20 -2.51 -8.81 8.75
N ALA A 21 -3.65 -8.25 8.32
CA ALA A 21 -4.10 -6.96 8.82
C ALA A 21 -4.63 -7.12 10.26
N VAL A 22 -4.28 -6.21 11.16
CA VAL A 22 -4.78 -6.16 12.54
C VAL A 22 -6.15 -5.48 12.55
N GLY A 23 -7.21 -6.19 12.91
CA GLY A 23 -8.58 -5.67 13.03
C GLY A 23 -9.64 -6.77 12.92
N ASP A 24 -10.89 -6.44 13.29
CA ASP A 24 -12.02 -7.40 13.27
C ASP A 24 -12.69 -7.56 11.89
N SER A 25 -12.27 -6.78 10.89
CA SER A 25 -12.82 -6.84 9.53
C SER A 25 -11.71 -6.64 8.49
N TYR A 26 -11.63 -7.54 7.51
CA TYR A 26 -10.80 -7.34 6.32
C TYR A 26 -11.21 -6.04 5.61
N PRO A 27 -10.28 -5.22 5.12
CA PRO A 27 -10.63 -3.99 4.43
C PRO A 27 -11.45 -4.33 3.18
N SER A 28 -12.63 -3.73 3.05
CA SER A 28 -13.33 -3.69 1.77
C SER A 28 -12.66 -2.63 0.91
N LEU A 29 -12.14 -3.03 -0.24
CA LEU A 29 -11.48 -2.12 -1.19
C LEU A 29 -12.47 -1.79 -2.30
N SER A 30 -12.51 -0.52 -2.69
CA SER A 30 -13.18 -0.06 -3.91
C SER A 30 -12.36 1.04 -4.55
N VAL A 31 -12.45 1.15 -5.88
CA VAL A 31 -11.70 2.17 -6.62
C VAL A 31 -12.02 3.57 -6.10
N GLY A 32 -10.98 4.33 -5.75
CA GLY A 32 -11.09 5.68 -5.19
C GLY A 32 -11.18 5.76 -3.67
N ASP A 33 -11.14 4.63 -2.95
CA ASP A 33 -11.18 4.63 -1.49
C ASP A 33 -9.79 4.90 -0.88
N ASP A 34 -9.79 5.64 0.22
CA ASP A 34 -8.68 5.72 1.16
C ASP A 34 -8.82 4.63 2.24
N VAL A 35 -7.84 3.73 2.31
CA VAL A 35 -7.85 2.59 3.22
C VAL A 35 -6.57 2.56 4.04
N THR A 36 -6.69 2.30 5.34
CA THR A 36 -5.53 2.04 6.19
C THR A 36 -5.41 0.56 6.48
N ILE A 37 -4.24 -0.02 6.18
CA ILE A 37 -3.92 -1.40 6.55
C ILE A 37 -2.83 -1.37 7.63
N THR A 38 -3.13 -2.01 8.78
CA THR A 38 -2.21 -2.07 9.92
C THR A 38 -1.62 -3.46 10.08
N PHE A 39 -0.31 -3.55 10.24
CA PHE A 39 0.44 -4.80 10.37
C PHE A 39 1.22 -4.85 11.69
N LEU A 40 1.48 -6.06 12.19
CA LEU A 40 2.39 -6.28 13.31
C LEU A 40 3.82 -6.40 12.80
N ALA A 41 4.68 -5.44 13.15
CA ALA A 41 6.08 -5.45 12.75
C ALA A 41 6.87 -6.62 13.33
N GLY A 42 6.44 -7.18 14.48
CA GLY A 42 7.12 -8.28 15.16
C GLY A 42 7.14 -9.60 14.37
N ALA A 43 6.36 -9.70 13.29
CA ALA A 43 6.30 -10.88 12.44
C ALA A 43 6.94 -10.66 11.04
N LEU A 44 7.53 -9.47 10.82
CA LEU A 44 8.26 -9.11 9.61
C LEU A 44 9.77 -9.29 9.81
N THR A 45 10.51 -9.41 8.70
CA THR A 45 11.98 -9.32 8.76
C THR A 45 12.41 -7.87 9.04
N SER A 46 13.64 -7.67 9.52
CA SER A 46 14.16 -6.30 9.74
C SER A 46 14.22 -5.50 8.44
N GLU A 47 14.50 -6.17 7.31
CA GLU A 47 14.56 -5.55 5.99
C GLU A 47 13.16 -5.07 5.54
N ASP A 48 12.14 -5.92 5.66
CA ASP A 48 10.75 -5.54 5.34
C ASP A 48 10.28 -4.35 6.20
N VAL A 49 10.62 -4.34 7.49
CA VAL A 49 10.28 -3.24 8.39
C VAL A 49 10.97 -1.95 7.97
N ASP A 50 12.23 -2.01 7.54
CA ASP A 50 12.97 -0.83 7.10
C ASP A 50 12.42 -0.30 5.76
N THR A 51 12.06 -1.17 4.81
CA THR A 51 11.38 -0.77 3.57
C THR A 51 10.03 -0.09 3.85
N LEU A 52 9.19 -0.68 4.70
CA LEU A 52 7.91 -0.08 5.05
C LEU A 52 8.08 1.24 5.81
N ARG A 53 9.09 1.33 6.69
CA ARG A 53 9.43 2.59 7.39
C ARG A 53 9.86 3.67 6.40
N GLU A 54 10.56 3.31 5.34
CA GLU A 54 10.96 4.24 4.29
C GLU A 54 9.75 4.85 3.58
N PHE A 55 8.76 4.02 3.21
CA PHE A 55 7.48 4.52 2.69
C PHE A 55 6.79 5.44 3.69
N VAL A 56 6.66 5.06 4.96
CA VAL A 56 6.07 5.91 6.01
C VAL A 56 6.82 7.24 6.16
N ARG A 57 8.13 7.26 5.96
CA ARG A 57 8.97 8.44 6.15
C ARG A 57 8.87 9.44 5.00
N TYR A 58 8.84 8.95 3.76
CA TYR A 58 8.93 9.79 2.57
C TYR A 58 7.62 9.93 1.81
N THR A 59 6.58 9.22 2.23
CA THR A 59 5.22 9.35 1.69
C THR A 59 4.37 10.21 2.61
N ASN A 60 3.85 11.31 2.08
CA ASN A 60 2.89 12.19 2.74
C ASN A 60 2.18 13.06 1.68
N ASP A 61 1.28 13.94 2.14
CA ASP A 61 0.53 14.90 1.31
C ASP A 61 1.40 15.83 0.44
N SER A 62 2.71 15.91 0.69
CA SER A 62 3.65 16.72 -0.12
C SER A 62 4.38 15.91 -1.19
N THR A 63 4.30 14.57 -1.16
CA THR A 63 4.96 13.68 -2.12
C THR A 63 3.98 12.84 -2.92
N SER A 64 2.70 12.84 -2.56
CA SER A 64 1.61 12.23 -3.31
C SER A 64 0.42 13.18 -3.38
N ASN A 65 -0.25 13.21 -4.51
CA ASN A 65 -1.53 13.90 -4.65
C ASN A 65 -2.50 12.96 -5.37
N THR A 66 -3.65 12.70 -4.77
CA THR A 66 -4.63 11.74 -5.27
C THR A 66 -6.00 12.39 -5.33
N GLY A 67 -6.88 11.81 -6.13
CA GLY A 67 -8.28 12.19 -6.11
C GLY A 67 -9.11 11.47 -7.16
N LEU A 68 -10.35 11.91 -7.28
CA LEU A 68 -11.27 11.48 -8.32
C LEU A 68 -11.50 12.62 -9.31
N ASP A 69 -11.59 12.28 -10.58
CA ASP A 69 -12.05 13.20 -11.61
C ASP A 69 -13.58 13.41 -11.52
N ILE A 70 -14.12 14.27 -12.40
CA ILE A 70 -15.57 14.55 -12.45
C ILE A 70 -16.44 13.34 -12.86
N ARG A 71 -15.83 12.25 -13.32
CA ARG A 71 -16.47 11.00 -13.73
C ARG A 71 -16.33 9.90 -12.68
N GLY A 72 -15.61 10.16 -11.58
CA GLY A 72 -15.30 9.17 -10.56
C GLY A 72 -14.10 8.28 -10.90
N THR A 73 -13.32 8.61 -11.93
CA THR A 73 -12.08 7.93 -12.26
C THR A 73 -10.98 8.43 -11.33
N PRO A 74 -10.21 7.54 -10.68
CA PRO A 74 -9.10 7.96 -9.84
C PRO A 74 -7.98 8.57 -10.68
N TRP A 75 -7.20 9.44 -10.06
CA TRP A 75 -5.95 9.94 -10.62
C TRP A 75 -4.96 10.10 -9.47
N TYR A 76 -3.67 10.04 -9.80
CA TYR A 76 -2.62 10.33 -8.84
C TYR A 76 -1.46 11.08 -9.48
N HIS A 77 -0.67 11.74 -8.65
CA HIS A 77 0.60 12.34 -9.01
C HIS A 77 1.59 12.07 -7.89
N GLU A 78 2.76 11.53 -8.24
CA GLU A 78 3.83 11.27 -7.28
C GLU A 78 5.02 12.21 -7.49
N SER A 79 5.53 12.74 -6.39
CA SER A 79 6.76 13.54 -6.33
C SER A 79 7.71 12.87 -5.36
N ILE A 80 8.41 11.87 -5.88
CA ILE A 80 9.29 10.99 -5.10
C ILE A 80 10.43 11.80 -4.50
N HIS A 81 10.60 11.65 -3.18
CA HIS A 81 11.62 12.41 -2.46
C HIS A 81 13.03 11.98 -2.92
N PRO A 82 13.98 12.89 -3.22
CA PRO A 82 15.30 12.51 -3.76
C PRO A 82 16.17 11.63 -2.85
N GLN A 83 15.76 11.45 -1.59
CA GLN A 83 16.44 10.61 -0.61
C GLN A 83 15.67 9.30 -0.31
N SER A 84 14.54 9.04 -0.98
CA SER A 84 13.83 7.77 -0.79
C SER A 84 14.55 6.64 -1.52
N ASP A 85 14.52 5.46 -0.91
CA ASP A 85 15.04 4.23 -1.53
C ASP A 85 14.05 3.57 -2.51
N PHE A 86 12.85 4.15 -2.68
CA PHE A 86 11.86 3.73 -3.69
C PHE A 86 11.75 4.75 -4.83
N THR A 87 11.38 4.25 -6.01
CA THR A 87 11.19 5.01 -7.27
C THR A 87 9.73 5.33 -7.57
N SER A 88 8.79 4.65 -6.90
CA SER A 88 7.35 4.87 -7.03
C SER A 88 6.63 4.49 -5.74
N GLN A 89 5.55 5.19 -5.44
CA GLN A 89 4.64 4.90 -4.32
C GLN A 89 3.52 3.94 -4.72
N LEU A 90 3.40 3.65 -6.02
CA LEU A 90 2.43 2.70 -6.55
C LEU A 90 2.86 1.27 -6.18
N VAL A 91 1.97 0.51 -5.55
CA VAL A 91 2.20 -0.87 -5.13
C VAL A 91 1.06 -1.78 -5.57
N ARG A 92 1.38 -3.04 -5.83
CA ARG A 92 0.36 -4.08 -5.99
C ARG A 92 0.09 -4.71 -4.63
N LEU A 93 -1.16 -4.70 -4.21
CA LEU A 93 -1.63 -5.34 -2.99
C LEU A 93 -2.33 -6.64 -3.35
N GLU A 94 -1.77 -7.77 -2.92
CA GLU A 94 -2.34 -9.09 -3.16
C GLU A 94 -2.73 -9.78 -1.84
N PRO A 95 -3.97 -10.27 -1.71
CA PRO A 95 -4.39 -11.03 -0.56
C PRO A 95 -3.80 -12.46 -0.57
N GLY A 96 -3.48 -12.98 0.60
CA GLY A 96 -2.99 -14.35 0.81
C GLY A 96 -4.05 -15.41 0.54
N GLY A 97 -3.66 -16.69 0.57
CA GLY A 97 -4.47 -17.78 0.01
C GLY A 97 -5.84 -18.02 0.66
N SER A 98 -6.04 -17.62 1.93
CA SER A 98 -7.37 -17.70 2.58
C SER A 98 -8.22 -16.44 2.41
N LEU A 99 -7.68 -15.44 1.73
CA LEU A 99 -8.33 -14.21 1.30
C LEU A 99 -8.52 -14.18 -0.21
N SER A 100 -8.47 -15.33 -0.89
CA SER A 100 -8.58 -15.45 -2.35
C SER A 100 -9.92 -14.98 -2.94
N GLU A 101 -10.91 -14.69 -2.09
CA GLU A 101 -12.18 -14.06 -2.51
C GLU A 101 -12.05 -12.53 -2.62
N ILE A 102 -10.97 -11.95 -2.09
CA ILE A 102 -10.61 -10.55 -2.27
C ILE A 102 -9.74 -10.47 -3.52
N ASP A 103 -10.05 -9.55 -4.42
CA ASP A 103 -9.23 -9.32 -5.61
C ASP A 103 -7.88 -8.68 -5.24
N SER A 104 -6.92 -8.77 -6.15
CA SER A 104 -5.67 -8.00 -6.06
C SER A 104 -5.93 -6.57 -6.56
N TRP A 105 -5.26 -5.59 -5.95
CA TRP A 105 -5.49 -4.17 -6.22
C TRP A 105 -4.19 -3.43 -6.49
N TRP A 106 -4.29 -2.39 -7.32
CA TRP A 106 -3.29 -1.33 -7.42
C TRP A 106 -3.63 -0.24 -6.45
N CYS A 107 -2.67 0.09 -5.58
CA CYS A 107 -2.83 1.11 -4.57
C CYS A 107 -1.63 2.06 -4.59
N LEU A 108 -1.87 3.33 -4.33
CA LEU A 108 -0.81 4.28 -4.04
C LEU A 108 -0.63 4.35 -2.53
N ILE A 109 0.59 4.15 -2.02
CA ILE A 109 0.86 4.49 -0.62
C ILE A 109 0.85 6.02 -0.54
N THR A 110 -0.04 6.59 0.27
CA THR A 110 -0.18 8.05 0.47
C THR A 110 0.39 8.52 1.81
N GLY A 111 0.58 7.58 2.73
CA GLY A 111 1.16 7.87 4.03
C GLY A 111 1.29 6.63 4.89
N GLY A 112 1.53 6.87 6.17
CA GLY A 112 1.49 5.81 7.16
C GLY A 112 1.98 6.27 8.52
N VAL A 113 1.83 5.38 9.50
CA VAL A 113 2.15 5.64 10.89
C VAL A 113 2.88 4.44 11.48
N PHE A 114 4.02 4.70 12.11
CA PHE A 114 4.72 3.72 12.93
C PHE A 114 4.34 3.93 14.40
N SER A 115 3.63 2.98 15.01
CA SER A 115 3.20 3.07 16.40
C SER A 115 3.89 2.03 17.28
N THR A 116 4.34 2.46 18.45
CA THR A 116 4.92 1.61 19.50
C THR A 116 4.06 1.75 20.75
N ASN A 117 3.06 0.89 20.92
CA ASN A 117 2.24 0.93 22.12
C ASN A 117 3.09 0.57 23.35
N SER A 118 3.06 1.44 24.36
CA SER A 118 3.93 1.42 25.54
C SER A 118 3.67 0.28 26.53
N VAL A 119 2.65 -0.56 26.29
CA VAL A 119 2.27 -1.68 27.15
C VAL A 119 1.97 -2.91 26.28
N GLY A 120 2.90 -3.86 26.20
CA GLY A 120 2.68 -5.13 25.48
C GLY A 120 3.23 -5.21 24.04
N ASN A 121 4.37 -4.59 23.77
CA ASN A 121 5.46 -5.06 22.89
C ASN A 121 5.25 -5.50 21.43
N ASN A 122 4.16 -5.17 20.74
CA ASN A 122 4.11 -5.37 19.29
C ASN A 122 4.13 -4.02 18.56
N PRO A 123 5.28 -3.60 17.98
CA PRO A 123 5.31 -2.44 17.10
C PRO A 123 4.36 -2.67 15.92
N GLN A 124 3.66 -1.62 15.51
CA GLN A 124 2.69 -1.66 14.43
C GLN A 124 3.07 -0.66 13.36
N ILE A 125 2.77 -1.03 12.11
CA ILE A 125 2.94 -0.18 10.95
C ILE A 125 1.56 -0.06 10.29
N GLY A 126 0.99 1.13 10.29
CA GLY A 126 -0.17 1.48 9.49
C GLY A 126 0.29 2.09 8.18
N LEU A 127 -0.17 1.56 7.05
CA LEU A 127 0.00 2.18 5.74
C LEU A 127 -1.33 2.77 5.31
N GLU A 128 -1.29 4.00 4.83
CA GLU A 128 -2.42 4.67 4.20
C GLU A 128 -2.30 4.47 2.69
N LEU A 129 -3.37 3.94 2.10
CA LEU A 129 -3.43 3.50 0.72
C LEU A 129 -4.60 4.19 0.02
N PHE A 130 -4.38 4.71 -1.18
CA PHE A 130 -5.43 5.13 -2.08
C PHE A 130 -5.61 4.09 -3.19
N VAL A 131 -6.82 3.53 -3.32
CA VAL A 131 -7.10 2.45 -4.27
C VAL A 131 -7.29 3.01 -5.68
N ILE A 132 -6.42 2.59 -6.61
CA ILE A 132 -6.41 3.09 -8.00
C ILE A 132 -7.24 2.19 -8.91
N ALA A 133 -6.99 0.88 -8.89
CA ALA A 133 -7.64 -0.01 -9.84
C ALA A 133 -7.58 -1.46 -9.35
N GLU A 134 -8.46 -2.30 -9.90
CA GLU A 134 -8.32 -3.74 -9.76
C GLU A 134 -7.17 -4.26 -10.64
N TYR A 135 -6.45 -5.25 -10.15
CA TYR A 135 -5.38 -5.90 -10.90
C TYR A 135 -5.91 -6.65 -12.14
N SER A 136 -7.14 -7.17 -12.05
CA SER A 136 -7.85 -7.86 -13.13
C SER A 136 -8.00 -6.99 -14.39
N ASP A 137 -8.24 -5.70 -14.20
CA ASP A 137 -8.38 -4.71 -15.27
C ASP A 137 -7.02 -4.23 -15.80
N TYR A 138 -6.00 -4.19 -14.95
CA TYR A 138 -4.66 -3.70 -15.28
C TYR A 138 -3.58 -4.67 -14.81
N SER A 139 -3.24 -5.68 -15.61
CA SER A 139 -2.30 -6.74 -15.18
C SER A 139 -0.84 -6.29 -15.04
N GLU A 140 -0.49 -5.09 -15.52
CA GLU A 140 0.87 -4.55 -15.47
C GLU A 140 0.90 -3.10 -14.97
N ARG A 141 1.90 -2.78 -14.13
CA ARG A 141 2.14 -1.45 -13.56
C ARG A 141 2.07 -0.33 -14.61
N LYS A 142 2.75 -0.52 -15.75
CA LYS A 142 2.84 0.48 -16.83
C LYS A 142 1.48 0.95 -17.36
N PHE A 143 0.45 0.09 -17.30
CA PHE A 143 -0.89 0.45 -17.77
C PHE A 143 -1.62 1.32 -16.75
N VAL A 144 -1.38 1.09 -15.46
CA VAL A 144 -1.90 1.92 -14.37
C VAL A 144 -1.26 3.30 -14.43
N GLU A 145 0.08 3.35 -14.53
CA GLU A 145 0.83 4.61 -14.66
C GLU A 145 0.34 5.41 -15.87
N SER A 146 0.25 4.77 -17.04
CA SER A 146 -0.16 5.46 -18.27
C SER A 146 -1.59 5.99 -18.24
N GLU A 147 -2.50 5.38 -17.47
CA GLU A 147 -3.93 5.76 -17.44
C GLU A 147 -4.22 6.77 -16.33
N PHE A 148 -3.61 6.60 -15.15
CA PHE A 148 -4.00 7.31 -13.93
C PHE A 148 -2.96 8.32 -13.43
N GLU A 149 -1.70 8.25 -13.88
CA GLU A 149 -0.68 9.21 -13.47
C GLU A 149 -0.89 10.56 -14.18
N ALA A 150 -1.21 11.58 -13.41
CA ALA A 150 -1.30 12.96 -13.86
C ALA A 150 0.12 13.55 -13.99
N GLY A 151 0.71 13.45 -15.17
CA GLY A 151 1.95 14.16 -15.52
C GLY A 151 1.73 15.68 -15.55
N LEU A 152 2.22 16.39 -14.53
CA LEU A 152 2.25 17.86 -14.50
C LEU A 152 3.35 18.44 -15.39
#